data_AF-A0A1N7KEJ8-F1
#
_entry.id   AF-A0A1N7KEJ8-F1
#
_cell.length_a   1.000
_cell.length_b   1.000
_cell.length_c   1.000
_cell.angle_alpha   90.00
_cell.angle_beta   90.00
_cell.angle_gamma   90.00
#
_symmetry.space_group_name_H-M   'P 1'
#
loop_
_entity.id
_entity.type
_entity.pdbx_description
1 polymer ?
#
loop_
_entity_poly.entity_id
_entity_poly.type
_entity_poly.pdbx_seq_one_letter_code
_entity_poly.pdbx_strand_id
1 'polypeptide(L)' 'MRSLIQKTITKKLFKPEKMKRSKELVEKRKDFVIDYVRRNQNKQMKVIVTELTEMLFLSERTIYNIILQA' A
#
# COMPACT_ATOMS: atom_id res chain seq x y z
N MET A 1 -3.83 -58.39 -10.31
CA MET A 1 -3.03 -57.38 -9.56
C MET A 1 -3.55 -55.99 -9.90
N ARG A 2 -4.06 -55.26 -8.90
CA ARG A 2 -4.60 -53.89 -9.06
C ARG A 2 -3.43 -52.91 -9.27
N SER A 3 -3.32 -52.32 -10.46
CA SER A 3 -2.39 -51.22 -10.71
C SER A 3 -3.04 -49.92 -10.22
N LEU A 4 -2.68 -49.52 -9.01
CA LEU A 4 -3.17 -48.32 -8.34
C LEU A 4 -2.39 -47.10 -8.87
N ILE A 5 -2.61 -46.70 -10.13
CA ILE A 5 -2.08 -45.42 -10.63
C ILE A 5 -3.06 -44.33 -10.23
N GLN A 6 -3.01 -43.95 -8.95
CA GLN A 6 -3.51 -42.65 -8.52
C GLN A 6 -2.65 -41.61 -9.25
N LYS A 7 -3.21 -41.01 -10.31
CA LYS A 7 -2.66 -39.80 -10.91
C LYS A 7 -2.69 -38.71 -9.84
N THR A 8 -1.57 -38.58 -9.13
CA THR A 8 -1.29 -37.50 -8.20
C THR A 8 -1.44 -36.20 -8.96
N ILE A 9 -2.56 -35.52 -8.74
CA ILE A 9 -2.71 -34.12 -9.10
C ILE A 9 -1.59 -33.42 -8.34
N THR A 10 -0.52 -33.06 -9.06
CA THR A 10 0.56 -32.26 -8.52
C THR A 10 -0.08 -30.94 -8.08
N LYS A 11 -0.26 -30.78 -6.77
CA LYS A 11 -0.45 -29.48 -6.14
C LYS A 11 0.84 -28.70 -6.41
N LYS A 12 0.99 -28.14 -7.61
CA LYS A 12 1.94 -27.07 -7.86
C LYS A 12 1.57 -25.99 -6.87
N LEU A 13 2.36 -25.90 -5.82
CA LEU A 13 2.24 -24.95 -4.74
C LEU A 13 2.27 -23.57 -5.40
N PHE A 14 1.09 -22.97 -5.60
CA PHE A 14 0.98 -21.56 -5.95
C PHE A 14 1.53 -20.82 -4.74
N LYS A 15 2.85 -20.61 -4.71
CA LYS A 15 3.46 -19.63 -3.81
C LYS A 15 2.87 -18.31 -4.30
N PRO A 16 1.98 -17.63 -3.55
CA PRO A 16 1.66 -16.27 -3.92
C PRO A 16 3.01 -15.54 -3.89
N GLU A 17 3.49 -15.08 -5.03
CA GLU A 17 4.51 -14.04 -5.04
C GLU A 17 3.92 -12.95 -4.15
N LYS A 18 4.45 -12.82 -2.92
CA LYS A 18 4.11 -11.69 -2.05
C LYS A 18 4.25 -10.48 -2.94
N MET A 19 3.15 -9.75 -3.19
CA MET A 19 3.19 -8.50 -3.95
C MET A 19 4.35 -7.69 -3.39
N LYS A 20 5.46 -7.65 -4.13
CA LYS A 20 6.64 -6.95 -3.66
C LYS A 20 6.23 -5.49 -3.74
N ARG A 21 6.03 -4.87 -2.58
CA ARG A 21 5.76 -3.44 -2.47
C ARG A 21 6.89 -2.74 -3.22
N SER A 22 6.62 -2.18 -4.39
CA SER A 22 7.64 -1.46 -5.14
C SER A 22 8.07 -0.29 -4.26
N LYS A 23 9.32 -0.31 -3.79
CA LYS A 23 9.86 0.73 -2.91
C LYS A 23 9.64 2.11 -3.52
N GLU A 24 9.79 2.21 -4.84
CA GLU A 24 9.58 3.43 -5.60
C GLU A 24 8.14 3.98 -5.49
N LEU A 25 7.11 3.12 -5.55
CA LEU A 25 5.72 3.56 -5.40
C LEU A 25 5.42 4.03 -3.97
N VAL A 26 6.15 3.52 -2.99
CA VAL A 26 6.03 3.95 -1.60
C VAL A 26 6.63 5.32 -1.41
N GLU A 27 7.84 5.53 -1.91
CA GLU A 27 8.50 6.83 -1.81
C GLU A 27 7.74 7.89 -2.60
N LYS A 28 7.33 7.63 -3.85
CA LYS A 28 6.46 8.54 -4.62
C LYS A 28 5.19 8.95 -3.87
N ARG A 29 4.60 8.02 -3.10
CA ARG A 29 3.41 8.33 -2.30
C ARG A 29 3.74 9.22 -1.11
N LYS A 30 4.86 8.98 -0.43
CA LYS A 30 5.31 9.85 0.67
C LYS A 30 5.60 11.25 0.14
N ASP A 31 6.35 11.35 -0.96
CA ASP A 31 6.69 12.61 -1.61
C ASP A 31 5.43 13.41 -1.95
N PHE A 32 4.43 12.74 -2.54
CA PHE A 32 3.14 13.36 -2.85
C PHE A 32 2.45 13.93 -1.60
N VAL A 33 2.39 13.15 -0.50
CA VAL A 33 1.77 13.59 0.76
C VAL A 33 2.48 14.83 1.30
N ILE A 34 3.82 14.81 1.36
CA ILE A 34 4.61 15.92 1.92
C ILE A 34 4.49 17.17 1.07
N ASP A 35 4.55 17.05 -0.25
CA ASP A 35 4.37 18.17 -1.17
C ASP A 35 2.95 18.75 -1.11
N TYR A 36 1.94 17.91 -0.92
CA TYR A 36 0.57 18.38 -0.76
C TYR A 36 0.41 19.17 0.55
N VAL A 37 0.94 18.67 1.66
CA VAL A 37 0.92 19.38 2.95
C VAL A 37 1.63 20.72 2.84
N ARG A 38 2.82 20.77 2.22
CA ARG A 38 3.61 22.00 2.01
C ARG A 38 2.85 23.04 1.18
N ARG A 39 2.19 22.62 0.10
CA ARG A 39 1.43 23.53 -0.77
C ARG A 39 0.13 24.04 -0.14
N ASN A 40 -0.39 23.35 0.87
CA ASN A 40 -1.66 23.67 1.52
C ASN A 40 -1.49 24.08 2.98
N GLN A 41 -0.31 24.57 3.39
CA GLN A 41 -0.03 24.96 4.79
C GLN A 41 -0.97 26.04 5.34
N ASN A 42 -1.66 26.77 4.47
CA ASN A 42 -2.70 27.73 4.83
C ASN A 42 -4.04 27.10 5.25
N LYS A 43 -4.25 25.80 4.98
CA LYS A 43 -5.44 25.05 5.43
C LYS A 43 -5.20 24.44 6.80
N GLN A 44 -6.30 24.16 7.53
CA GLN A 44 -6.21 23.38 8.75
C GLN A 44 -5.75 21.95 8.45
N MET A 45 -4.87 21.39 9.29
CA MET A 45 -4.32 20.04 9.11
C MET A 45 -5.41 18.97 8.95
N LYS A 46 -6.52 19.08 9.69
CA LYS A 46 -7.65 18.15 9.59
C LYS A 46 -8.23 18.10 8.17
N VAL A 47 -8.38 19.25 7.52
CA VAL A 47 -8.89 19.34 6.14
C VAL A 47 -7.91 18.67 5.17
N ILE A 48 -6.62 18.97 5.31
CA ILE A 48 -5.57 18.39 4.47
C ILE A 48 -5.55 16.86 4.60
N VAL A 49 -5.67 16.33 5.81
CA VAL A 49 -5.67 14.89 6.07
C VAL A 49 -6.90 14.21 5.46
N THR A 50 -8.10 14.82 5.58
CA THR A 50 -9.31 14.30 4.94
C THR A 50 -9.17 14.25 3.41
N GLU A 51 -8.70 15.33 2.79
CA GLU A 51 -8.44 15.39 1.34
C GLU A 51 -7.45 14.29 0.90
N LEU A 52 -6.35 14.10 1.63
CA LEU A 52 -5.35 13.06 1.33
C LEU A 52 -5.89 11.63 1.52
N THR A 53 -6.72 11.40 2.53
CA THR A 53 -7.37 10.12 2.76
C THR A 53 -8.30 9.75 1.60
N GLU A 54 -9.06 10.71 1.08
CA GLU A 54 -9.92 10.51 -0.08
C GLU A 54 -9.13 10.30 -1.37
N MET A 55 -8.07 11.09 -1.61
CA MET A 55 -7.27 11.00 -2.84
C MET A 55 -6.43 9.74 -2.93
N LEU A 56 -5.84 9.31 -1.80
CA LEU A 56 -4.88 8.19 -1.77
C LEU A 56 -5.52 6.88 -1.30
N PHE A 57 -6.78 6.91 -0.87
CA PHE A 57 -7.49 5.79 -0.26
C PHE A 57 -6.70 5.20 0.92
N LEU A 58 -6.14 6.07 1.76
CA LEU A 58 -5.36 5.72 2.94
C LEU A 58 -6.07 6.16 4.22
N SER A 59 -5.91 5.37 5.28
CA SER A 59 -6.40 5.79 6.60
C SER A 59 -5.71 7.07 7.06
N GLU A 60 -6.42 7.90 7.83
CA GLU A 60 -5.84 9.09 8.45
C GLU A 60 -4.57 8.75 9.24
N ARG A 61 -4.59 7.64 9.98
CA ARG A 61 -3.42 7.14 10.72
C ARG A 61 -2.21 6.93 9.81
N THR A 62 -2.41 6.39 8.60
CA THR A 62 -1.33 6.22 7.63
C THR A 62 -0.81 7.56 7.14
N ILE A 63 -1.69 8.53 6.87
CA ILE A 63 -1.28 9.89 6.46
C ILE A 63 -0.47 10.56 7.57
N TYR A 64 -0.93 10.52 8.82
CA TYR A 64 -0.17 11.07 9.96
C TYR A 64 1.17 10.37 10.14
N ASN A 65 1.23 9.04 10.01
CA ASN A 65 2.50 8.32 10.08
C ASN A 65 3.48 8.77 8.99
N ILE A 66 3.00 9.05 7.78
CA ILE A 66 3.85 9.56 6.69
C ILE A 66 4.36 10.95 7.03
N ILE A 67 3.49 11.84 7.53
CA ILE A 67 3.85 13.22 7.88
C ILE A 67 4.84 13.27 9.05
N LEU A 68 4.67 12.42 10.07
CA LEU A 68 5.54 12.37 11.25
C LEU A 68 6.91 11.74 10.98
N GLN A 69 7.02 10.91 9.95
CA GLN A 69 8.26 10.21 9.58
C GLN A 69 9.06 10.94 8.48
N ALA A 70 8.55 12.05 7.97
CA ALA A 70 9.21 12.92 6.99
C ALA A 70 10.02 14.00 7.68
#